data_AF-A0A838JYT8-F1
#
_entry.id   AF-A0A838JYT8-F1
#
_cell.length_a   1.000
_cell.length_b   1.000
_cell.length_c   1.000
_cell.angle_alpha   90.00
_cell.angle_beta   90.00
_cell.angle_gamma   90.00
#
_symmetry.space_group_name_H-M   'P 1'
#
loop_
_entity.id
_entity.type
_entity.pdbx_description
1 polymer ?
#
loop_
_entity_poly.entity_id
_entity_poly.type
_entity_poly.pdbx_seq_one_letter_code
_entity_poly.pdbx_strand_id
1 'polypeptide(L)'
;MVRIGRRRRRSRNNSKFLQRLRTAFLLLCFVALLGTVGMVAASVGTYQALAADMPDLDDYHSAELAQTSLVYDADGKVVDQLYGVQNRFVVPLEDVDPTLRQAIISVEDHRFYEHRGLDFEAIGR
;
A
#
# COMPACT_ATOMS: atom_id res chain seq x y z
N MET A 1 36.17 -25.14 -73.48
CA MET A 1 34.77 -24.99 -73.03
C MET A 1 34.79 -24.57 -71.56
N VAL A 2 34.64 -23.28 -71.21
CA VAL A 2 33.37 -22.54 -70.92
C VAL A 2 32.61 -23.23 -69.76
N ARG A 3 32.43 -22.68 -68.55
CA ARG A 3 31.80 -21.39 -68.18
C ARG A 3 32.30 -20.81 -66.84
N ILE A 4 32.46 -19.49 -66.85
CA ILE A 4 32.44 -18.54 -65.73
C ILE A 4 31.03 -18.49 -65.11
N GLY A 5 30.86 -18.21 -63.81
CA GLY A 5 29.54 -17.75 -63.32
C GLY A 5 29.28 -17.65 -61.82
N ARG A 6 29.87 -16.62 -61.20
CA ARG A 6 29.46 -15.91 -59.96
C ARG A 6 28.05 -16.23 -59.40
N ARG A 7 27.96 -16.54 -58.09
CA ARG A 7 26.78 -16.23 -57.25
C ARG A 7 27.13 -16.07 -55.76
N ARG A 8 27.89 -15.02 -55.40
CA ARG A 8 27.94 -14.47 -54.04
C ARG A 8 27.29 -13.10 -54.03
N ARG A 9 25.97 -13.02 -53.86
CA ARG A 9 25.25 -11.78 -53.51
C ARG A 9 23.80 -12.09 -53.11
N ARG A 10 23.57 -12.51 -51.86
CA ARG A 10 22.21 -12.47 -51.28
C ARG A 10 22.14 -12.10 -49.80
N SER A 11 23.28 -11.90 -49.12
CA SER A 11 23.34 -11.68 -47.66
C SER A 11 23.65 -10.23 -47.25
N ARG A 12 23.14 -9.23 -47.98
CA ARG A 12 23.38 -7.81 -47.64
C ARG A 12 22.13 -7.07 -47.12
N ASN A 13 20.93 -7.62 -47.36
CA ASN A 13 19.67 -7.05 -46.87
C ASN A 13 19.24 -7.60 -45.50
N ASN A 14 19.52 -8.87 -45.20
CA ASN A 14 19.13 -9.47 -43.90
C ASN A 14 19.84 -8.83 -42.70
N SER A 15 21.08 -8.35 -42.86
CA SER A 15 21.80 -7.66 -41.78
C SER A 15 21.21 -6.28 -41.47
N LYS A 16 20.77 -5.53 -42.48
CA LYS A 16 20.09 -4.24 -42.29
C LYS A 16 18.71 -4.41 -41.66
N PHE A 17 18.01 -5.48 -42.00
CA PHE A 17 16.72 -5.83 -41.38
C PHE A 17 16.89 -6.19 -39.90
N LEU A 18 17.83 -7.08 -39.57
CA LEU A 18 18.16 -7.43 -38.18
C LEU A 18 18.66 -6.23 -37.37
N GLN A 19 19.45 -5.34 -37.97
CA GLN A 19 19.89 -4.09 -37.33
C GLN A 19 18.72 -3.17 -37.01
N ARG A 20 17.75 -3.00 -37.93
CA ARG A 20 16.53 -2.22 -37.70
C ARG A 20 15.67 -2.82 -36.59
N LEU A 21 15.53 -4.15 -36.58
CA LEU A 21 14.80 -4.86 -35.53
C LEU A 21 15.46 -4.68 -34.17
N ARG A 22 16.81 -4.78 -34.11
CA ARG A 22 17.58 -4.55 -32.89
C ARG A 22 17.46 -3.12 -32.39
N THR A 23 17.54 -2.12 -33.27
CA THR A 23 17.36 -0.71 -32.88
C THR A 23 15.94 -0.43 -32.42
N ALA A 24 14.92 -1.00 -33.08
CA ALA A 24 13.52 -0.86 -32.66
C ALA A 24 13.30 -1.49 -31.28
N PHE A 25 13.85 -2.67 -31.04
CA PHE A 25 13.82 -3.33 -29.74
C PHE A 25 14.51 -2.51 -28.64
N LEU A 26 15.71 -1.98 -28.92
CA LEU A 26 16.43 -1.12 -27.97
C LEU A 26 15.67 0.18 -27.66
N LEU A 27 15.03 0.79 -28.67
CA LEU A 27 14.18 1.96 -28.47
C LEU A 27 12.95 1.63 -27.62
N LEU A 28 12.31 0.48 -27.86
CA LEU A 28 11.18 0.02 -27.06
C LEU A 28 11.58 -0.23 -25.60
N CYS A 29 12.72 -0.90 -25.37
CA CYS A 29 13.25 -1.06 -24.01
C CYS A 29 13.59 0.27 -23.35
N PHE A 30 14.13 1.23 -24.11
CA PHE A 30 14.44 2.56 -23.59
C PHE A 30 13.18 3.34 -23.19
N VAL A 31 12.13 3.31 -24.04
CA VAL A 31 10.83 3.92 -23.72
C VAL A 31 10.17 3.23 -22.53
N ALA A 32 10.22 1.89 -22.45
CA ALA A 32 9.71 1.15 -21.29
C ALA A 32 10.45 1.53 -20.01
N LEU A 33 11.79 1.63 -20.06
CA LEU A 33 12.59 2.07 -18.92
C LEU A 33 12.22 3.49 -18.49
N LEU A 34 12.14 4.45 -19.41
CA LEU A 34 11.69 5.81 -19.12
C LEU A 34 10.28 5.83 -18.50
N GLY A 35 9.36 5.01 -19.02
CA GLY A 35 8.03 4.84 -18.46
C GLY A 35 8.07 4.35 -17.01
N THR A 36 8.85 3.31 -16.72
CA THR A 36 8.99 2.78 -15.34
C THR A 36 9.61 3.80 -14.39
N VAL A 37 10.64 4.52 -14.82
CA VAL A 37 11.27 5.59 -14.02
C VAL A 37 10.27 6.72 -13.74
N GLY A 38 9.49 7.11 -14.75
CA GLY A 38 8.44 8.11 -14.61
C GLY A 38 7.36 7.68 -13.61
N MET A 39 6.90 6.43 -13.67
CA MET A 39 5.93 5.90 -12.71
C MET A 39 6.49 5.88 -11.29
N VAL A 40 7.71 5.40 -11.08
CA VAL A 40 8.35 5.38 -9.76
C VAL A 40 8.49 6.78 -9.20
N ALA A 41 8.95 7.74 -10.01
CA ALA A 41 9.05 9.14 -9.59
C ALA A 41 7.70 9.73 -9.19
N ALA A 42 6.63 9.43 -9.95
CA ALA A 42 5.27 9.87 -9.62
C ALA A 42 4.76 9.21 -8.33
N SER A 43 4.98 7.92 -8.14
CA SER A 43 4.59 7.20 -6.91
C SER A 43 5.31 7.74 -5.68
N VAL A 44 6.62 8.03 -5.79
CA VAL A 44 7.38 8.62 -4.69
C VAL A 44 6.91 10.04 -4.40
N GLY A 45 6.68 10.86 -5.43
CA GLY A 45 6.19 12.22 -5.26
C GLY A 45 4.80 12.28 -4.60
N THR A 46 3.88 11.41 -5.03
CA THR A 46 2.55 11.28 -4.41
C THR A 46 2.63 10.79 -2.97
N TYR A 47 3.47 9.77 -2.69
CA TYR A 47 3.71 9.30 -1.32
C TYR A 47 4.22 10.43 -0.42
N GLN A 48 5.23 11.19 -0.85
CA GLN A 48 5.79 12.28 -0.04
C GLN A 48 4.76 13.40 0.19
N ALA A 49 3.96 13.74 -0.82
CA ALA A 49 2.91 14.74 -0.67
C ALA A 49 1.86 14.31 0.36
N LEU A 50 1.45 13.04 0.34
CA LEU A 50 0.49 12.50 1.32
C LEU A 50 1.11 12.39 2.72
N ALA A 51 2.36 11.94 2.81
CA ALA A 51 3.05 11.77 4.08
C ALA A 51 3.36 13.11 4.76
N ALA A 52 3.52 14.20 4.01
CA ALA A 52 3.81 15.52 4.57
C ALA A 52 2.67 16.07 5.45
N ASP A 53 1.42 15.69 5.16
CA ASP A 53 0.24 16.11 5.92
C ASP A 53 -0.13 15.10 7.03
N MET A 54 0.61 14.00 7.15
CA MET A 54 0.35 12.98 8.17
C MET A 54 1.06 13.33 9.49
N PRO A 55 0.36 13.24 10.63
CA PRO A 55 1.01 13.36 11.93
C PRO A 55 2.03 12.23 12.12
N ASP A 56 3.08 12.50 12.90
CA ASP A 56 4.09 11.50 13.21
C ASP A 56 3.47 10.36 14.04
N LEU A 57 3.91 9.12 13.80
CA LEU A 57 3.38 7.95 14.50
C LEU A 57 3.82 7.92 15.96
N ASP A 58 4.95 8.57 16.27
CA ASP A 58 5.48 8.67 17.63
C ASP A 58 4.57 9.51 18.56
N ASP A 59 3.75 10.40 18.00
CA ASP A 59 2.78 11.21 18.76
C ASP A 59 1.58 10.39 19.26
N TYR A 60 1.35 9.18 18.73
CA TYR A 60 0.20 8.34 19.10
C TYR A 60 0.43 7.50 20.36
N HIS A 61 1.69 7.33 20.80
CA HIS A 61 1.98 6.52 21.98
C HIS A 61 1.60 7.19 23.31
N SER A 62 1.20 8.46 23.31
CA SER A 62 1.01 9.26 24.52
C SER A 62 -0.18 10.20 24.50
N ALA A 63 -1.05 10.14 23.49
CA ALA A 63 -2.34 10.80 23.58
C ALA A 63 -3.15 10.09 24.68
N GLU A 64 -3.04 10.56 25.92
CA GLU A 64 -3.91 10.17 27.02
C GLU A 64 -5.35 10.37 26.56
N LEU A 65 -5.96 9.28 26.09
CA LEU A 65 -7.33 9.28 25.61
C LEU A 65 -8.18 9.82 26.75
N ALA A 66 -8.99 10.85 26.49
CA ALA A 66 -9.91 11.37 27.49
C ALA A 66 -10.75 10.21 28.05
N GLN A 67 -10.69 10.00 29.36
CA GLN A 67 -11.42 8.95 30.06
C GLN A 67 -12.51 9.54 30.96
N THR A 68 -13.48 8.70 31.28
CA THR A 68 -14.52 9.03 32.25
C THR A 68 -13.99 8.89 33.67
N SER A 69 -14.12 9.96 34.45
CA SER A 69 -13.78 9.98 35.88
C SER A 69 -14.91 9.38 36.69
N LEU A 70 -14.58 8.56 37.68
CA LEU A 70 -15.56 7.93 38.57
C LEU A 70 -15.55 8.63 39.93
N VAL A 71 -16.73 9.02 40.40
CA VAL A 71 -16.94 9.55 41.75
C VAL A 71 -17.45 8.41 42.63
N TYR A 72 -16.83 8.24 43.80
CA TYR A 72 -17.15 7.16 44.75
C TYR A 72 -17.70 7.71 46.06
N ASP A 73 -18.60 6.96 46.71
CA ASP A 73 -18.99 7.22 48.10
C ASP A 73 -17.99 6.62 49.12
N ALA A 74 -18.29 6.79 50.41
CA ALA A 74 -17.43 6.30 51.50
C ALA A 74 -17.33 4.77 51.55
N ASP A 75 -18.27 4.05 50.95
CA ASP A 75 -18.28 2.58 50.88
C ASP A 75 -17.60 2.07 49.58
N GLY A 76 -17.08 2.98 48.74
CA GLY A 76 -16.40 2.64 47.49
C GLY A 76 -17.35 2.33 46.33
N LYS A 77 -18.63 2.68 46.44
CA LYS A 77 -19.60 2.52 45.35
C LYS A 77 -19.54 3.74 44.43
N VAL A 78 -19.58 3.50 43.12
CA VAL A 78 -19.69 4.57 42.13
C VAL A 78 -21.02 5.29 42.29
N VAL A 79 -20.96 6.59 42.53
CA VAL A 79 -22.12 7.48 42.64
C VAL A 79 -22.33 8.34 41.40
N ASP A 80 -21.25 8.66 40.68
CA ASP A 80 -21.35 9.45 39.45
C ASP A 80 -20.20 9.14 38.48
N GLN A 81 -20.42 9.48 37.20
CA GLN A 81 -19.47 9.35 36.11
C GLN A 81 -19.33 10.71 35.41
N LEU A 82 -18.16 11.32 35.53
CA LEU A 82 -17.88 12.63 34.96
C LEU A 82 -17.10 12.47 33.66
N TYR A 83 -17.68 12.91 32.55
CA TYR A 83 -17.03 12.90 31.25
C TYR A 83 -17.20 14.23 30.53
N GLY A 84 -16.24 14.57 29.67
CA GLY A 84 -16.30 15.75 28.82
C GLY A 84 -17.13 15.47 27.56
N VAL A 85 -16.49 15.53 26.39
CA VAL A 85 -17.15 15.25 25.10
C VAL A 85 -17.46 13.75 24.92
N GLN A 86 -16.69 12.87 25.55
CA GLN A 86 -16.74 11.43 25.30
C GLN A 86 -16.90 10.67 26.61
N ASN A 87 -17.92 9.82 26.69
CA ASN A 87 -18.01 8.77 27.70
C ASN A 87 -17.17 7.58 27.22
N ARG A 88 -16.01 7.36 27.84
CA ARG A 88 -14.98 6.42 27.39
C ARG A 88 -14.29 5.75 28.57
N PHE A 89 -14.16 4.43 28.45
CA PHE A 89 -13.33 3.57 29.28
C PHE A 89 -12.33 2.85 28.38
N VAL A 90 -11.03 2.94 28.69
CA VAL A 90 -10.01 2.20 27.97
C VAL A 90 -9.93 0.79 28.55
N VAL A 91 -10.04 -0.20 27.68
CA VAL A 91 -10.03 -1.62 28.03
C VAL A 91 -8.91 -2.30 27.25
N PRO A 92 -8.01 -3.06 27.90
CA PRO A 92 -7.03 -3.89 27.20
C PRO A 92 -7.70 -4.85 26.22
N LEU A 93 -7.08 -5.10 25.06
CA LEU A 93 -7.66 -6.00 24.05
C LEU A 93 -7.88 -7.43 24.57
N GLU A 94 -7.07 -7.86 25.53
CA GLU A 94 -7.18 -9.17 26.20
C GLU A 94 -8.44 -9.33 27.06
N ASP A 95 -9.02 -8.22 27.54
CA ASP A 95 -10.25 -8.22 28.33
C ASP A 95 -11.52 -8.17 27.45
N VAL A 96 -11.35 -8.01 26.13
CA VAL A 96 -12.47 -7.98 25.17
C VAL A 96 -12.89 -9.40 24.81
N ASP A 97 -14.19 -9.70 24.92
CA ASP A 97 -14.75 -11.01 24.57
C ASP A 97 -14.35 -11.42 23.13
N PRO A 98 -13.77 -12.62 22.93
CA PRO A 98 -13.35 -13.08 21.60
C PRO A 98 -14.48 -13.11 20.56
N THR A 99 -15.71 -13.37 20.99
CA THR A 99 -16.91 -13.37 20.14
C THR A 99 -17.22 -11.97 19.66
N LEU A 100 -17.12 -10.97 20.55
CA LEU A 100 -17.31 -9.57 20.19
C LEU A 100 -16.22 -9.11 19.21
N ARG A 101 -14.96 -9.44 19.49
CA ARG A 101 -13.85 -9.14 18.57
C ARG A 101 -14.09 -9.73 17.19
N GLN A 102 -14.48 -11.00 17.13
CA GLN A 102 -14.76 -11.68 15.86
C GLN A 102 -15.98 -11.11 15.16
N ALA A 103 -17.02 -10.70 15.88
CA ALA A 103 -18.21 -10.08 15.31
C ALA A 103 -17.87 -8.77 14.58
N ILE A 104 -17.10 -7.88 15.21
CA ILE A 104 -16.66 -6.63 14.60
C ILE A 104 -15.79 -6.90 13.36
N ILE A 105 -14.80 -7.79 13.47
CA ILE A 105 -13.95 -8.18 12.34
C ILE A 105 -14.81 -8.70 11.19
N SER A 106 -15.79 -9.56 11.47
CA SER A 106 -16.64 -10.14 10.42
C SER A 106 -17.50 -9.12 9.66
N VAL A 107 -17.85 -8.00 10.30
CA VAL A 107 -18.69 -6.94 9.71
C VAL A 107 -17.86 -5.87 8.99
N GLU A 108 -16.78 -5.40 9.63
CA GLU A 108 -15.97 -4.28 9.12
C GLU A 108 -14.90 -4.77 8.13
N ASP A 109 -14.21 -5.85 8.45
CA ASP A 109 -13.09 -6.37 7.66
C ASP A 109 -12.89 -7.87 7.92
N HIS A 110 -13.67 -8.70 7.24
CA HIS A 110 -13.67 -10.15 7.44
C HIS A 110 -12.30 -10.82 7.18
N ARG A 111 -11.36 -10.13 6.53
CA ARG A 111 -10.02 -10.61 6.20
C ARG A 111 -8.91 -9.83 6.90
N PHE A 112 -9.25 -9.09 7.95
CA PHE A 112 -8.33 -8.25 8.71
C PHE A 112 -6.99 -8.92 9.02
N TYR A 113 -7.00 -10.20 9.39
CA TYR A 113 -5.78 -10.97 9.72
C TYR A 113 -5.06 -11.60 8.53
N GLU A 114 -5.64 -11.57 7.34
CA GLU A 114 -5.09 -12.17 6.11
C GLU A 114 -4.25 -11.17 5.30
N HIS A 115 -4.47 -9.86 5.47
CA HIS A 115 -3.72 -8.81 4.77
C HIS A 115 -2.87 -7.94 5.72
N ARG A 116 -1.86 -7.29 5.15
CA ARG A 116 -0.90 -6.46 5.89
C ARG A 116 -1.23 -4.97 5.81
N GLY A 117 -2.48 -4.63 6.10
CA GLY A 117 -3.02 -3.26 6.11
C GLY A 117 -3.78 -2.85 4.84
N LEU A 118 -3.33 -3.24 3.64
CA LEU A 118 -4.09 -3.00 2.40
C LEU A 118 -4.71 -4.28 1.86
N ASP A 119 -6.03 -4.28 1.70
CA ASP A 119 -6.77 -5.32 1.02
C ASP A 119 -7.01 -4.96 -0.45
N PHE A 120 -6.14 -5.46 -1.33
CA PHE A 120 -6.23 -5.20 -2.78
C PHE A 120 -7.45 -5.84 -3.44
N GLU A 121 -7.97 -6.94 -2.88
CA GLU A 121 -9.16 -7.56 -3.43
C GLU A 121 -10.42 -6.79 -3.04
N ALA A 122 -10.49 -6.20 -1.83
CA ALA A 122 -11.56 -5.29 -1.47
C ALA A 122 -11.53 -4.00 -2.31
N ILE A 123 -10.34 -3.45 -2.59
CA ILE A 123 -10.18 -2.24 -3.43
C ILE A 123 -10.60 -2.49 -4.89
N GLY A 124 -10.43 -3.71 -5.39
CA GLY A 124 -10.67 -4.06 -6.79
C GLY A 124 -12.11 -4.48 -7.14
N ARG A 125 -13.02 -4.55 -6.17
CA ARG A 125 -14.44 -4.90 -6.38
C ARG A 125 -15.30 -3.66 -6.58
#